data_AF-A0A9E6Z529-F1
#
_entry.id   AF-A0A9E6Z529-F1
#
_cell.length_a   1.000
_cell.length_b   1.000
_cell.length_c   1.000
_cell.angle_alpha   90.00
_cell.angle_beta   90.00
_cell.angle_gamma   90.00
#
_symmetry.space_group_name_H-M   'P 1'
#
loop_
_entity.id
_entity.type
_entity.pdbx_description
1 polymer ?
#
loop_
_entity_poly.entity_id
_entity_poly.type
_entity_poly.pdbx_seq_one_letter_code
_entity_poly.pdbx_strand_id
1 'polypeptide(L)'
;MRRPALGLLKLDLKGIIWMSRLVFKFFKDDALLSSLVHFFEREGFDVVGPHDLMPSLLMPAGVMGNVKPLKKDLEAIALGACAAQSHGAQDRGQGVIVSGTKILAKETSKGTNAMLKSAAKKHDVSNAILVKMMKPQQERRVDLPVIGRETIEKLSTYGYKGVSLEAKNGLILEKEAVIKEANEKNIFVYGYKRET
;
A
#
# COMPACT_ATOMS: atom_id res chain seq x y z
N MET A 1 4.08 9.72 5.37
CA MET A 1 4.41 10.61 6.51
C MET A 1 4.52 9.75 7.77
N ARG A 2 5.42 10.03 8.72
CA ARG A 2 5.43 9.33 10.02
C ARG A 2 4.77 10.21 11.07
N ARG A 3 4.02 9.59 11.99
CA ARG A 3 3.40 10.30 13.11
C ARG A 3 4.47 10.98 13.98
N PRO A 4 4.39 12.30 14.23
CA PRO A 4 5.29 12.98 15.15
C PRO A 4 4.97 12.61 16.61
N ALA A 5 5.98 12.64 17.48
CA ALA A 5 5.75 12.47 18.91
C ALA A 5 4.95 13.66 19.46
N LEU A 6 3.92 13.39 20.27
CA LEU A 6 2.99 14.41 20.76
C LEU A 6 3.69 15.54 21.53
N GLY A 7 4.71 15.21 22.31
CA GLY A 7 5.50 16.18 23.08
C GLY A 7 6.39 17.11 22.24
N LEU A 8 6.56 16.82 20.94
CA LEU A 8 7.34 17.64 20.02
C LEU A 8 6.47 18.55 19.15
N LEU A 9 5.14 18.45 19.24
CA LEU A 9 4.22 19.29 18.48
C LEU A 9 4.16 20.69 19.09
N LYS A 10 4.61 21.69 18.34
CA LYS A 10 4.32 23.10 18.63
C LYS A 10 2.96 23.44 18.03
N LEU A 11 1.91 23.35 18.85
CA LEU A 11 0.55 23.65 18.46
C LEU A 11 0.22 25.12 18.73
N ASP A 12 -0.47 25.76 17.79
CA ASP A 12 -1.13 27.04 18.01
C ASP A 12 -2.48 26.83 18.73
N LEU A 13 -3.15 27.92 19.14
CA LEU A 13 -4.43 27.84 19.85
C LEU A 13 -5.50 27.05 19.07
N LYS A 14 -5.58 27.23 17.76
CA LYS A 14 -6.48 26.46 16.89
C LYS A 14 -6.14 24.97 16.92
N GLY A 15 -4.85 24.63 16.80
CA GLY A 15 -4.34 23.27 16.90
C GLY A 15 -4.63 22.61 18.25
N ILE A 16 -4.51 23.33 19.36
CA ILE A 16 -4.85 22.83 20.71
C ILE A 16 -6.34 22.52 20.82
N ILE A 17 -7.21 23.46 20.43
CA ILE A 17 -8.67 23.28 20.47
C ILE A 17 -9.08 22.09 19.60
N TRP A 18 -8.52 21.97 18.41
CA TRP A 18 -8.81 20.86 17.52
C TRP A 18 -8.30 19.51 18.06
N MET A 19 -7.06 19.45 18.55
CA MET A 19 -6.46 18.27 19.17
C MET A 19 -7.26 17.76 20.37
N SER A 20 -7.80 18.66 21.20
CA SER A 20 -8.64 18.32 22.36
C SER A 20 -9.91 17.54 21.97
N ARG A 21 -10.41 17.72 20.73
CA ARG A 21 -11.59 17.01 20.20
C ARG A 21 -11.26 15.62 19.63
N LEU A 22 -9.97 15.28 19.53
CA LEU A 22 -9.48 14.06 18.86
C LEU A 22 -8.82 13.05 19.79
N VAL A 23 -8.74 13.33 21.09
CA VAL A 23 -8.03 12.52 22.08
C VAL A 23 -8.44 11.03 22.03
N PHE A 24 -9.71 10.73 21.72
CA PHE A 24 -10.20 9.35 21.56
C PHE A 24 -9.93 8.69 20.20
N LYS A 25 -9.76 9.48 19.12
CA LYS A 25 -9.47 8.97 17.76
C LYS A 25 -7.97 8.76 17.50
N PHE A 26 -7.13 9.22 18.42
CA PHE A 26 -5.68 9.25 18.31
C PHE A 26 -4.97 7.87 18.31
N PHE A 27 -5.70 6.79 18.54
CA PHE A 27 -5.15 5.42 18.58
C PHE A 27 -5.07 4.74 17.20
N LYS A 28 -5.70 5.29 16.16
CA LYS A 28 -5.67 4.73 14.80
C LYS A 28 -5.16 5.76 13.80
N ASP A 29 -4.14 5.40 13.01
CA ASP A 29 -3.48 6.31 12.07
C ASP A 29 -4.44 6.79 10.97
N ASP A 30 -5.25 5.89 10.38
CA ASP A 30 -6.24 6.22 9.35
C ASP A 30 -7.31 7.18 9.87
N ALA A 31 -7.74 7.01 11.13
CA ALA A 31 -8.76 7.83 11.76
C ALA A 31 -8.26 9.26 12.03
N LEU A 32 -6.98 9.41 12.35
CA LEU A 32 -6.32 10.69 12.54
C LEU A 32 -6.20 11.43 11.20
N LEU A 33 -5.71 10.74 10.15
CA LEU A 33 -5.56 11.31 8.81
C LEU A 33 -6.91 11.76 8.23
N SER A 34 -7.94 10.92 8.36
CA SER A 34 -9.30 11.28 7.93
C SER A 34 -9.84 12.48 8.73
N SER A 35 -9.55 12.58 10.02
CA SER A 35 -9.98 13.73 10.83
C SER A 35 -9.28 15.03 10.43
N LEU A 36 -8.03 14.96 9.98
CA LEU A 36 -7.32 16.11 9.39
C LEU A 36 -7.99 16.58 8.11
N VAL A 37 -8.38 15.68 7.22
CA VAL A 37 -9.12 16.02 5.99
C VAL A 37 -10.37 16.82 6.31
N HIS A 38 -11.21 16.30 7.21
CA HIS A 38 -12.45 16.96 7.62
C HIS A 38 -12.22 18.31 8.32
N PHE A 39 -11.07 18.50 8.97
CA PHE A 39 -10.72 19.78 9.58
C PHE A 39 -10.50 20.86 8.52
N PHE A 40 -9.69 20.55 7.50
CA PHE A 40 -9.42 21.48 6.41
C PHE A 40 -10.68 21.78 5.60
N GLU A 41 -11.53 20.77 5.35
CA GLU A 41 -12.83 20.98 4.69
C GLU A 41 -13.74 21.92 5.50
N ARG A 42 -13.75 21.82 6.84
CA ARG A 42 -14.52 22.73 7.70
C ARG A 42 -14.00 24.16 7.74
N GLU A 43 -12.71 24.36 7.53
CA GLU A 43 -12.11 25.69 7.41
C GLU A 43 -12.28 26.28 5.98
N GLY A 44 -12.94 25.55 5.07
CA GLY A 44 -13.29 26.01 3.72
C GLY A 44 -12.29 25.63 2.63
N PHE A 45 -11.40 24.66 2.88
CA PHE A 45 -10.45 24.17 1.87
C PHE A 45 -10.97 22.92 1.16
N ASP A 46 -10.81 22.88 -0.17
CA ASP A 46 -11.04 21.67 -0.95
C ASP A 46 -9.83 20.73 -0.83
N VAL A 47 -10.04 19.56 -0.21
CA VAL A 47 -9.01 18.53 -0.12
C VAL A 47 -9.09 17.60 -1.32
N VAL A 48 -8.11 17.72 -2.21
CA VAL A 48 -8.03 16.97 -3.46
C VAL A 48 -7.02 15.83 -3.34
N GLY A 49 -7.37 14.64 -3.83
CA GLY A 49 -6.47 13.49 -3.79
C GLY A 49 -5.39 13.54 -4.88
N PRO A 50 -4.21 12.92 -4.67
CA PRO A 50 -3.20 12.79 -5.72
C PRO A 50 -3.72 12.12 -6.99
N HIS A 51 -4.71 11.23 -6.84
CA HIS A 51 -5.33 10.52 -7.95
C HIS A 51 -6.27 11.40 -8.81
N ASP A 52 -6.80 12.49 -8.25
CA ASP A 52 -7.62 13.45 -8.98
C ASP A 52 -6.72 14.42 -9.77
N LEU A 53 -5.57 14.77 -9.20
CA LEU A 53 -4.59 15.66 -9.84
C LEU A 53 -3.72 14.92 -10.88
N MET A 54 -3.41 13.65 -10.64
CA MET A 54 -2.56 12.83 -11.52
C MET A 54 -3.13 11.42 -11.71
N PRO A 55 -4.23 11.28 -12.48
CA PRO A 55 -4.84 9.97 -12.76
C PRO A 55 -3.88 8.97 -13.42
N SER A 56 -2.83 9.47 -14.10
CA SER A 56 -1.78 8.67 -14.71
C SER A 56 -0.93 7.85 -13.71
N LEU A 57 -0.94 8.23 -12.43
CA LEU A 57 -0.28 7.50 -11.33
C LEU A 57 -1.11 6.33 -10.82
N LEU A 58 -2.41 6.26 -11.14
CA LEU A 58 -3.24 5.14 -10.70
C LEU A 58 -2.77 3.85 -11.37
N MET A 59 -2.72 2.79 -10.57
CA MET A 59 -2.40 1.45 -11.03
C MET A 59 -3.43 1.02 -12.08
N PRO A 60 -3.02 0.79 -13.35
CA PRO A 60 -3.93 0.25 -14.36
C PRO A 60 -4.27 -1.21 -14.05
N ALA A 61 -5.30 -1.78 -14.68
CA ALA A 61 -5.61 -3.20 -14.51
C ALA A 61 -4.73 -4.06 -15.43
N GLY A 62 -4.37 -5.26 -14.98
CA GLY A 62 -3.63 -6.23 -15.79
C GLY A 62 -2.11 -6.14 -15.66
N VAL A 63 -1.38 -6.65 -16.65
CA VAL A 63 0.09 -6.71 -16.64
C VAL A 63 0.67 -5.39 -17.16
N MET A 64 1.68 -4.84 -16.49
CA MET A 64 2.34 -3.59 -16.93
C MET A 64 3.58 -3.80 -17.79
N GLY A 65 4.32 -4.90 -17.59
CA GLY A 65 5.59 -5.18 -18.26
C GLY A 65 5.54 -6.43 -19.15
N ASN A 66 6.73 -6.87 -19.58
CA ASN A 66 6.90 -8.05 -20.43
C ASN A 66 6.86 -9.36 -19.61
N VAL A 67 7.19 -9.28 -18.32
CA VAL A 67 7.11 -10.41 -17.40
C VAL A 67 5.67 -10.59 -16.95
N LYS A 68 5.09 -11.77 -17.24
CA LYS A 68 3.68 -12.05 -16.99
C LYS A 68 3.52 -13.04 -15.83
N PRO A 69 2.54 -12.82 -14.93
CA PRO A 69 2.14 -13.86 -13.98
C PRO A 69 1.54 -15.05 -14.73
N LEU A 70 1.78 -16.25 -14.22
CA LEU A 70 1.12 -17.47 -14.66
C LEU A 70 -0.28 -17.56 -14.04
N LYS A 71 -1.13 -18.47 -14.55
CA LYS A 71 -2.47 -18.71 -14.00
C LYS A 71 -2.46 -18.97 -12.48
N LYS A 72 -1.53 -19.82 -12.01
CA LYS A 72 -1.35 -20.10 -10.58
C LYS A 72 -0.94 -18.88 -9.76
N ASP A 73 -0.24 -17.92 -10.38
CA ASP A 73 0.16 -16.68 -9.71
C ASP A 73 -1.05 -15.75 -9.55
N LEU A 74 -1.96 -15.72 -10.54
CA LEU A 74 -3.22 -14.99 -10.43
C LEU A 74 -4.12 -15.54 -9.32
N GLU A 75 -4.19 -16.87 -9.18
CA GLU A 75 -4.90 -17.54 -8.08
C GLU A 75 -4.29 -17.19 -6.71
N ALA A 76 -2.95 -17.20 -6.61
CA ALA A 76 -2.24 -16.77 -5.42
C ALA A 76 -2.48 -15.28 -5.11
N ILE A 77 -2.48 -14.42 -6.13
CA ILE A 77 -2.80 -12.99 -5.98
C ILE A 77 -4.22 -12.80 -5.44
N ALA A 78 -5.21 -13.53 -5.95
CA ALA A 78 -6.58 -13.45 -5.46
C ALA A 78 -6.69 -13.84 -3.97
N LEU A 79 -6.02 -14.93 -3.56
CA LEU A 79 -5.89 -15.31 -2.15
C LEU A 79 -5.21 -14.21 -1.31
N GLY A 80 -4.11 -13.66 -1.82
CA GLY A 80 -3.38 -12.57 -1.19
C GLY A 80 -4.23 -11.31 -1.04
N ALA A 81 -5.04 -10.97 -2.05
CA ALA A 81 -5.93 -9.82 -2.03
C ALA A 81 -7.00 -9.95 -0.95
N CYS A 82 -7.63 -11.12 -0.82
CA CYS A 82 -8.59 -11.41 0.24
C CYS A 82 -7.95 -11.31 1.64
N ALA A 83 -6.73 -11.85 1.79
CA ALA A 83 -5.97 -11.77 3.04
C ALA A 83 -5.55 -10.33 3.39
N ALA A 84 -5.10 -9.55 2.40
CA ALA A 84 -4.73 -8.16 2.56
C ALA A 84 -5.92 -7.28 2.94
N GLN A 85 -7.10 -7.48 2.34
CA GLN A 85 -8.32 -6.78 2.72
C GLN A 85 -8.74 -7.09 4.16
N SER A 86 -8.73 -8.36 4.55
CA SER A 86 -9.08 -8.78 5.92
C SER A 86 -8.08 -8.21 6.95
N HIS A 87 -6.80 -8.16 6.59
CA HIS A 87 -5.74 -7.57 7.41
C HIS A 87 -5.88 -6.04 7.53
N GLY A 88 -6.22 -5.39 6.42
CA GLY A 88 -6.52 -3.97 6.34
C GLY A 88 -7.74 -3.57 7.14
N ALA A 89 -8.81 -4.37 7.14
CA ALA A 89 -10.02 -4.14 7.92
C ALA A 89 -9.76 -4.09 9.45
N GLN A 90 -8.69 -4.75 9.90
CA GLN A 90 -8.25 -4.73 11.30
C GLN A 90 -7.27 -3.58 11.60
N ASP A 91 -6.98 -2.73 10.62
CA ASP A 91 -6.02 -1.63 10.67
C ASP A 91 -4.59 -2.09 11.03
N ARG A 92 -4.16 -3.23 10.47
CA ARG A 92 -2.85 -3.84 10.79
C ARG A 92 -1.81 -3.69 9.68
N GLY A 93 -2.18 -3.08 8.55
CA GLY A 93 -1.33 -2.90 7.37
C GLY A 93 -2.12 -3.15 6.08
N GLN A 94 -1.44 -3.03 4.95
CA GLN A 94 -2.08 -3.09 3.62
C GLN A 94 -1.42 -4.11 2.68
N GLY A 95 -0.26 -4.66 3.08
CA GLY A 95 0.47 -5.67 2.33
C GLY A 95 0.46 -7.06 2.95
N VAL A 96 0.50 -8.08 2.10
CA VAL A 96 0.79 -9.47 2.44
C VAL A 96 1.77 -10.09 1.45
N ILE A 97 2.42 -11.17 1.85
CA ILE A 97 3.26 -12.00 0.98
C ILE A 97 2.57 -13.35 0.82
N VAL A 98 2.32 -13.76 -0.42
CA VAL A 98 1.68 -15.02 -0.76
C VAL A 98 2.59 -15.87 -1.65
N SER A 99 2.58 -17.18 -1.48
CA SER A 99 3.27 -18.13 -2.38
C SER A 99 2.37 -19.35 -2.57
N GLY A 100 1.89 -19.55 -3.80
CA GLY A 100 0.85 -20.54 -4.09
C GLY A 100 -0.40 -20.33 -3.22
N THR A 101 -0.75 -21.33 -2.42
CA THR A 101 -1.93 -21.31 -1.53
C THR A 101 -1.62 -20.85 -0.10
N LYS A 102 -0.42 -20.32 0.17
CA LYS A 102 0.03 -19.96 1.53
C LYS A 102 0.32 -18.47 1.68
N ILE A 103 -0.20 -17.87 2.75
CA ILE A 103 0.23 -16.54 3.21
C ILE A 103 1.49 -16.70 4.06
N LEU A 104 2.62 -16.17 3.58
CA LEU A 104 3.92 -16.27 4.25
C LEU A 104 4.10 -15.19 5.31
N ALA A 105 3.59 -13.98 5.04
CA ALA A 105 3.69 -12.86 5.97
C ALA A 105 2.57 -11.84 5.75
N LYS A 106 2.28 -11.06 6.79
CA LYS A 106 1.40 -9.90 6.75
C LYS A 106 2.17 -8.69 7.26
N GLU A 107 1.87 -7.52 6.70
CA GLU A 107 2.53 -6.28 7.08
C GLU A 107 2.23 -5.95 8.55
N THR A 108 3.16 -5.25 9.20
CA THR A 108 2.99 -4.75 10.57
C THR A 108 3.40 -3.27 10.60
N SER A 109 3.34 -2.63 11.77
CA SER A 109 3.80 -1.25 11.95
C SER A 109 5.28 -1.01 11.57
N LYS A 110 6.08 -2.07 11.42
CA LYS A 110 7.46 -1.98 10.89
C LYS A 110 7.53 -1.71 9.38
N GLY A 111 6.40 -1.86 8.67
CA GLY A 111 6.23 -1.57 7.26
C GLY A 111 6.66 -2.68 6.31
N THR A 112 6.30 -2.50 5.03
CA THR A 112 6.52 -3.45 3.93
C THR A 112 7.98 -3.91 3.83
N ASN A 113 8.95 -3.00 3.98
CA ASN A 113 10.38 -3.33 3.83
C ASN A 113 10.86 -4.35 4.88
N ALA A 114 10.43 -4.17 6.13
CA ALA A 114 10.75 -5.11 7.20
C ALA A 114 10.09 -6.47 6.97
N MET A 115 8.86 -6.47 6.43
CA MET A 115 8.14 -7.69 6.05
C MET A 115 8.89 -8.46 4.95
N LEU A 116 9.27 -7.80 3.85
CA LEU A 116 10.01 -8.43 2.74
C LEU A 116 11.31 -9.06 3.22
N LYS A 117 12.10 -8.33 4.01
CA LYS A 117 13.35 -8.82 4.59
C LYS A 117 13.13 -10.00 5.53
N SER A 118 12.12 -9.94 6.40
CA SER A 118 11.85 -11.02 7.35
C SER A 118 11.33 -12.28 6.67
N ALA A 119 10.50 -12.16 5.63
CA ALA A 119 9.96 -13.32 4.93
C ALA A 119 11.04 -14.04 4.12
N ALA A 120 11.92 -13.30 3.43
CA ALA A 120 13.06 -13.85 2.69
C ALA A 120 14.07 -14.59 3.59
N LYS A 121 14.14 -14.26 4.89
CA LYS A 121 14.97 -14.97 5.87
C LYS A 121 14.33 -16.26 6.40
N LYS A 122 13.01 -16.38 6.33
CA LYS A 122 12.24 -17.45 7.01
C LYS A 122 11.63 -18.46 6.05
N HIS A 123 11.47 -18.08 4.79
CA HIS A 123 10.75 -18.84 3.78
C HIS A 123 11.50 -18.78 2.45
N ASP A 124 11.28 -19.77 1.59
CA ASP A 124 11.60 -19.66 0.17
C ASP A 124 10.60 -18.68 -0.49
N VAL A 125 11.14 -17.58 -1.02
CA VAL A 125 10.38 -16.49 -1.63
C VAL A 125 10.48 -16.46 -3.16
N SER A 126 11.17 -17.43 -3.77
CA SER A 126 11.36 -17.53 -5.23
C SER A 126 10.05 -17.49 -6.03
N ASN A 127 8.97 -18.02 -5.46
CA ASN A 127 7.63 -18.02 -6.04
C ASN A 127 6.66 -17.08 -5.30
N ALA A 128 7.16 -16.29 -4.37
CA ALA A 128 6.34 -15.42 -3.55
C ALA A 128 6.06 -14.08 -4.23
N ILE A 129 4.87 -13.54 -3.95
CA ILE A 129 4.31 -12.34 -4.56
C ILE A 129 3.93 -11.39 -3.43
N LEU A 130 4.37 -10.14 -3.53
CA LEU A 130 3.87 -9.06 -2.67
C LEU A 130 2.50 -8.62 -3.19
N VAL A 131 1.46 -8.66 -2.36
CA VAL A 131 0.13 -8.16 -2.71
C VAL A 131 -0.21 -7.00 -1.78
N LYS A 132 -0.54 -5.84 -2.35
CA LYS A 132 -1.02 -4.66 -1.62
C LYS A 132 -2.43 -4.28 -2.07
N MET A 133 -3.31 -4.06 -1.10
CA MET A 133 -4.70 -3.64 -1.32
C MET A 133 -4.99 -2.36 -0.53
N MET A 134 -5.90 -1.53 -0.99
CA MET A 134 -6.39 -0.39 -0.19
C MET A 134 -7.19 -0.94 0.98
N LYS A 135 -7.01 -0.40 2.20
CA LYS A 135 -7.82 -0.87 3.33
C LYS A 135 -9.27 -0.41 3.14
N PRO A 136 -10.28 -1.21 3.52
CA PRO A 136 -11.69 -0.86 3.28
C PRO A 136 -12.14 0.47 3.89
N GLN A 137 -11.61 0.84 5.05
CA GLN A 137 -11.94 2.06 5.78
C GLN A 137 -11.05 3.27 5.46
N GLN A 138 -10.09 3.13 4.55
CA GLN A 138 -9.08 4.14 4.27
C GLN A 138 -9.64 5.24 3.39
N GLU A 139 -9.31 6.50 3.69
CA GLU A 139 -9.70 7.65 2.87
C GLU A 139 -8.84 7.69 1.59
N ARG A 140 -9.49 7.44 0.46
CA ARG A 140 -8.86 7.31 -0.86
C ARG A 140 -8.08 8.57 -1.27
N ARG A 141 -8.51 9.75 -0.82
CA ARG A 141 -7.86 11.02 -1.16
C ARG A 141 -6.49 11.19 -0.52
N VAL A 142 -6.22 10.56 0.61
CA VAL A 142 -5.01 10.86 1.38
C VAL A 142 -4.08 9.66 1.60
N ASP A 143 -4.55 8.43 1.40
CA ASP A 143 -3.70 7.27 1.65
C ASP A 143 -4.04 6.09 0.73
N LEU A 144 -3.39 6.07 -0.44
CA LEU A 144 -3.42 4.95 -1.38
C LEU A 144 -2.15 4.10 -1.21
N PRO A 145 -2.25 2.76 -1.34
CA PRO A 145 -1.07 1.91 -1.35
C PRO A 145 -0.17 2.24 -2.55
N VAL A 146 1.14 2.33 -2.30
CA VAL A 146 2.11 2.78 -3.31
C VAL A 146 3.14 1.69 -3.61
N ILE A 147 3.50 1.59 -4.89
CA ILE A 147 4.74 0.94 -5.35
C ILE A 147 5.56 1.93 -6.17
N GLY A 148 6.87 1.73 -6.18
CA GLY A 148 7.84 2.50 -6.96
C GLY A 148 9.09 1.67 -7.21
N ARG A 149 10.12 2.29 -7.79
CA ARG A 149 11.39 1.62 -8.14
C ARG A 149 12.03 0.88 -6.97
N GLU A 150 12.08 1.53 -5.80
CA GLU A 150 12.58 0.94 -4.55
C GLU A 150 11.87 -0.37 -4.17
N THR A 151 10.57 -0.51 -4.52
CA THR A 151 9.84 -1.76 -4.29
C THR A 151 10.37 -2.87 -5.20
N ILE A 152 10.60 -2.57 -6.49
CA ILE A 152 11.15 -3.54 -7.45
C ILE A 152 12.58 -3.93 -7.07
N GLU A 153 13.42 -2.96 -6.68
CA GLU A 153 14.77 -3.20 -6.17
C GLU A 153 14.77 -4.21 -5.04
N LYS A 154 13.92 -4.00 -4.03
CA LYS A 154 13.85 -4.89 -2.86
C LYS A 154 13.33 -6.27 -3.20
N LEU A 155 12.32 -6.36 -4.06
CA LEU A 155 11.80 -7.64 -4.51
C LEU A 155 12.89 -8.43 -5.23
N SER A 156 13.68 -7.79 -6.09
CA SER A 156 14.79 -8.42 -6.80
C SER A 156 15.91 -8.85 -5.86
N THR A 157 16.34 -7.96 -4.96
CA THR A 157 17.39 -8.27 -3.96
C THR A 157 17.07 -9.50 -3.12
N TYR A 158 15.79 -9.73 -2.82
CA TYR A 158 15.34 -10.88 -2.03
C TYR A 158 14.85 -12.07 -2.88
N GLY A 159 14.77 -11.95 -4.20
CA GLY A 159 14.35 -13.02 -5.10
C GLY A 159 12.84 -13.28 -5.15
N TYR A 160 12.00 -12.26 -4.92
CA TYR A 160 10.55 -12.39 -5.11
C TYR A 160 10.17 -12.44 -6.58
N LYS A 161 9.07 -13.14 -6.89
CA LYS A 161 8.59 -13.35 -8.25
C LYS A 161 7.90 -12.12 -8.86
N GLY A 162 7.21 -11.34 -8.02
CA GLY A 162 6.35 -10.27 -8.52
C GLY A 162 5.70 -9.43 -7.43
N VAL A 163 5.01 -8.39 -7.89
CA VAL A 163 4.16 -7.54 -7.07
C VAL A 163 2.80 -7.35 -7.72
N SER A 164 1.77 -7.36 -6.88
CA SER A 164 0.43 -6.97 -7.25
C SER A 164 -0.08 -5.82 -6.39
N LEU A 165 -0.77 -4.89 -7.04
CA LEU A 165 -1.39 -3.72 -6.42
C LEU A 165 -2.82 -3.59 -6.91
N GLU A 166 -3.74 -3.13 -6.06
CA GLU A 166 -5.13 -2.91 -6.45
C GLU A 166 -5.27 -1.88 -7.57
N ALA A 167 -5.89 -2.28 -8.67
CA ALA A 167 -6.13 -1.40 -9.81
C ALA A 167 -7.08 -0.26 -9.41
N LYS A 168 -6.79 0.97 -9.85
CA LYS A 168 -7.53 2.23 -9.53
C LYS A 168 -7.54 2.66 -8.05
N ASN A 169 -7.08 1.80 -7.15
CA ASN A 169 -6.98 2.02 -5.70
C ASN A 169 -5.55 1.81 -5.21
N GLY A 170 -4.57 2.06 -6.07
CA GLY A 170 -3.16 2.04 -5.74
C GLY A 170 -2.39 2.96 -6.68
N LEU A 171 -1.21 3.40 -6.24
CA LEU A 171 -0.35 4.30 -6.98
C LEU A 171 0.94 3.60 -7.42
N ILE A 172 1.33 3.86 -8.66
CA ILE A 172 2.63 3.48 -9.22
C ILE A 172 3.42 4.74 -9.52
N LEU A 173 4.49 4.98 -8.75
CA LEU A 173 5.39 6.12 -8.94
C LEU A 173 6.38 5.82 -10.06
N GLU A 174 6.65 6.81 -10.92
CA GLU A 174 7.58 6.68 -12.05
C GLU A 174 7.32 5.40 -12.88
N LYS A 175 6.06 5.23 -13.30
CA LYS A 175 5.54 4.00 -13.93
C LYS A 175 6.46 3.43 -15.01
N GLU A 176 6.96 4.26 -15.92
CA GLU A 176 7.83 3.85 -17.02
C GLU A 176 9.15 3.29 -16.50
N ALA A 177 9.73 3.91 -15.47
CA ALA A 177 10.96 3.43 -14.84
C ALA A 177 10.72 2.14 -14.04
N VAL A 178 9.58 2.02 -13.34
CA VAL A 178 9.17 0.79 -12.65
C VAL A 178 9.03 -0.37 -13.64
N ILE A 179 8.37 -0.15 -14.79
CA ILE A 179 8.18 -1.18 -15.82
C ILE A 179 9.53 -1.61 -16.39
N LYS A 180 10.39 -0.65 -16.76
CA LYS A 180 11.73 -0.93 -17.29
C LYS A 180 12.54 -1.78 -16.31
N GLU A 181 12.60 -1.35 -15.06
CA GLU A 181 13.38 -2.02 -14.02
C GLU A 181 12.83 -3.40 -13.66
N ALA A 182 11.49 -3.55 -13.64
CA ALA A 182 10.84 -4.83 -13.40
C ALA A 182 11.14 -5.83 -14.52
N ASN A 183 11.16 -5.38 -15.78
CA ASN A 183 11.54 -6.21 -16.93
C ASN A 183 13.00 -6.66 -16.83
N GLU A 184 13.94 -5.74 -16.53
CA GLU A 184 15.36 -6.06 -16.38
C GLU A 184 15.61 -7.08 -15.27
N LYS A 185 14.80 -7.04 -14.21
CA LYS A 185 14.92 -7.90 -13.02
C LYS A 185 14.06 -9.15 -13.07
N ASN A 186 13.36 -9.42 -14.17
CA ASN A 186 12.41 -10.53 -14.32
C ASN A 186 11.31 -10.58 -13.23
N ILE A 187 10.82 -9.42 -12.81
CA ILE A 187 9.74 -9.27 -11.83
C ILE A 187 8.48 -8.85 -12.55
N PHE A 188 7.37 -9.55 -12.35
CA PHE A 188 6.10 -9.07 -12.89
C PHE A 188 5.47 -7.99 -12.00
N VAL A 189 4.76 -7.07 -12.65
CA VAL A 189 3.96 -6.02 -12.00
C VAL A 189 2.51 -6.16 -12.49
N TYR A 190 1.59 -6.41 -11.56
CA TYR A 190 0.21 -6.75 -11.89
C TYR A 190 -0.83 -5.91 -11.14
N GLY A 191 -1.70 -5.23 -11.89
CA GLY A 191 -2.83 -4.49 -11.37
C GLY A 191 -4.02 -5.42 -11.14
N TYR A 192 -4.29 -5.76 -9.87
CA TYR A 192 -5.39 -6.64 -9.51
C TYR A 192 -6.72 -5.90 -9.59
N LYS A 193 -7.62 -6.38 -10.45
CA LYS A 193 -8.99 -5.89 -10.51
C LYS A 193 -9.83 -6.66 -9.51
N ARG A 194 -10.40 -5.95 -8.54
CA ARG A 194 -11.39 -6.53 -7.63
C ARG A 194 -12.65 -6.89 -8.42
N GLU A 195 -13.13 -8.11 -8.24
CA GLU A 195 -14.48 -8.48 -8.63
C GLU A 195 -15.43 -7.83 -7.61
N THR A 196 -16.24 -6.91 -8.12
CA THR A 196 -17.34 -6.23 -7.41
C THR A 196 -18.60 -7.07 -7.48
#